data_AF-A0A7C3D8F7-F1
#
_entry.id   AF-A0A7C3D8F7-F1
#
_cell.length_a   1.000
_cell.length_b   1.000
_cell.length_c   1.000
_cell.angle_alpha   90.00
_cell.angle_beta   90.00
_cell.angle_gamma   90.00
#
_symmetry.space_group_name_H-M   'P 1'
#
loop_
_entity.id
_entity.type
_entity.pdbx_description
1 polymer ?
#
loop_
_entity_poly.entity_id
_entity_poly.type
_entity_poly.pdbx_seq_one_letter_code
_entity_poly.pdbx_strand_id
1 'polypeptide(L)'
;MSDEVLRSGEQGGLFAAWRATLVRDLTLAMRRRADVLTSLFFFVIVVSLFPLGVSPEMAVLRGIAPGVIWVAALLATMLSLGRMFAD
;
A
#
# COMPACT_ATOMS: atom_id res chain seq x y z
N MET A 1 -25.94 34.93 -16.12
CA MET A 1 -25.78 34.85 -14.65
C MET A 1 -26.34 33.54 -14.08
N SER A 2 -26.58 32.51 -14.91
CA SER A 2 -27.16 31.21 -14.49
C SER A 2 -26.19 30.04 -14.68
N ASP A 3 -25.14 30.21 -15.48
CA ASP A 3 -24.21 29.14 -15.89
C ASP A 3 -23.06 28.91 -14.90
N GLU A 4 -22.85 29.83 -13.95
CA GLU A 4 -21.73 29.78 -12.99
C GLU A 4 -22.03 28.89 -11.78
N VAL A 5 -23.31 28.77 -11.41
CA VAL A 5 -23.79 27.97 -10.28
C VAL A 5 -23.88 26.48 -10.64
N LEU A 6 -24.13 26.13 -11.91
CA LEU A 6 -24.14 24.75 -12.37
C LEU A 6 -22.71 24.15 -12.44
N ARG A 7 -21.68 24.97 -12.67
CA ARG A 7 -20.28 24.53 -12.75
C ARG A 7 -19.62 24.27 -11.39
N SER A 8 -20.18 24.79 -10.31
CA SER A 8 -19.64 24.62 -8.95
C SER A 8 -20.10 23.30 -8.30
N GLY A 9 -21.28 22.78 -8.67
CA GLY A 9 -21.77 21.46 -8.23
C GLY A 9 -21.05 20.27 -8.88
N GLU A 10 -20.63 20.43 -10.14
CA GLU A 10 -19.94 19.39 -10.93
C GLU A 10 -18.55 19.06 -10.37
N GLN A 11 -17.82 20.06 -9.86
CA GLN A 11 -16.46 19.91 -9.32
C GLN A 11 -16.43 19.13 -8.00
N GLY A 12 -17.44 19.33 -7.14
CA GLY A 12 -17.63 18.54 -5.92
C GLY A 12 -18.11 17.12 -6.21
N GLY A 13 -18.97 16.96 -7.22
CA GLY A 13 -19.52 15.67 -7.65
C GLY A 13 -18.46 14.73 -8.22
N LEU A 14 -17.54 15.22 -9.05
CA LEU A 14 -16.47 14.39 -9.63
C LEU A 14 -15.52 13.86 -8.56
N PHE A 15 -15.14 14.71 -7.60
CA PHE A 15 -14.23 14.32 -6.51
C PHE A 15 -14.92 13.36 -5.53
N ALA A 16 -16.21 13.57 -5.27
CA ALA A 16 -17.02 12.66 -4.47
C ALA A 16 -17.22 11.31 -5.17
N ALA A 17 -17.47 11.30 -6.49
CA ALA A 17 -17.58 10.08 -7.30
C ALA A 17 -16.24 9.33 -7.36
N TRP A 18 -15.13 10.05 -7.54
CA TRP A 18 -13.79 9.47 -7.53
C TRP A 18 -13.44 8.85 -6.17
N ARG A 19 -13.71 9.55 -5.07
CA ARG A 19 -13.58 8.99 -3.71
C ARG A 19 -14.50 7.80 -3.48
N ALA A 20 -15.75 7.85 -3.94
CA ALA A 20 -16.71 6.78 -3.76
C ALA A 20 -16.27 5.50 -4.48
N THR A 21 -15.76 5.63 -5.72
CA THR A 21 -15.20 4.50 -6.47
C THR A 21 -13.93 3.96 -5.81
N LEU A 22 -13.02 4.81 -5.34
CA LEU A 22 -11.85 4.37 -4.59
C LEU A 22 -12.20 3.63 -3.31
N VAL A 23 -13.15 4.16 -2.51
CA VAL A 23 -13.58 3.51 -1.27
C VAL A 23 -14.28 2.20 -1.57
N ARG A 24 -15.09 2.14 -2.63
CA ARG A 24 -15.77 0.93 -3.09
C ARG A 24 -14.76 -0.13 -3.55
N ASP A 25 -13.79 0.25 -4.37
CA ASP A 25 -12.73 -0.64 -4.85
C ASP A 25 -11.81 -1.09 -3.72
N LEU A 26 -11.47 -0.19 -2.80
CA LEU A 26 -10.70 -0.52 -1.60
C LEU A 26 -11.49 -1.46 -0.68
N THR A 27 -12.81 -1.29 -0.57
CA THR A 27 -13.70 -2.17 0.21
C THR A 27 -13.87 -3.54 -0.45
N LEU A 28 -13.95 -3.60 -1.79
CA LEU A 28 -13.97 -4.82 -2.59
C LEU A 28 -12.64 -5.58 -2.51
N ALA A 29 -11.51 -4.87 -2.62
CA ALA A 29 -10.17 -5.42 -2.40
C ALA A 29 -10.00 -5.93 -0.95
N MET A 30 -10.57 -5.21 0.01
CA MET A 30 -10.69 -5.63 1.42
C MET A 30 -11.66 -6.79 1.64
N ARG A 31 -12.17 -7.52 0.63
CA ARG A 31 -12.84 -8.80 0.87
C ARG A 31 -11.84 -9.95 1.06
N ARG A 32 -10.59 -9.79 0.61
CA ARG A 32 -9.43 -10.67 0.91
C ARG A 32 -8.54 -10.08 2.03
N ARG A 33 -9.13 -9.61 3.15
CA ARG A 33 -8.36 -8.99 4.27
C ARG A 33 -7.28 -9.89 4.84
N ALA A 34 -7.51 -11.19 4.83
CA ALA A 34 -6.58 -12.18 5.39
C ALA A 34 -5.24 -12.18 4.63
N ASP A 35 -5.26 -11.98 3.31
CA ASP A 35 -4.04 -11.95 2.50
C ASP A 35 -3.26 -10.66 2.66
N VAL A 36 -3.96 -9.52 2.71
CA VAL A 36 -3.32 -8.22 2.95
C VAL A 36 -2.67 -8.21 4.33
N LEU A 37 -3.35 -8.70 5.36
CA LEU A 37 -2.79 -8.86 6.70
C LEU A 37 -1.56 -9.78 6.69
N THR A 38 -1.62 -10.91 5.98
CA THR A 38 -0.50 -11.86 5.89
C THR A 38 0.73 -11.22 5.23
N SER A 39 0.55 -10.52 4.11
CA SER A 39 1.63 -9.80 3.41
C SER A 39 2.22 -8.67 4.27
N LEU A 40 1.37 -7.94 4.99
CA LEU A 40 1.80 -6.88 5.92
C LEU A 40 2.62 -7.44 7.10
N PHE A 41 2.17 -8.54 7.70
CA PHE A 41 2.92 -9.23 8.76
C PHE A 41 4.27 -9.73 8.24
N PHE A 42 4.31 -10.31 7.06
CA PHE A 42 5.56 -10.74 6.44
C PHE A 42 6.52 -9.57 6.19
N PHE A 43 6.01 -8.45 5.67
CA PHE A 43 6.79 -7.22 5.48
C PHE A 43 7.41 -6.72 6.80
N VAL A 44 6.62 -6.64 7.87
CA VAL A 44 7.07 -6.20 9.20
C VAL A 44 8.15 -7.15 9.76
N ILE A 45 7.97 -8.46 9.60
CA ILE A 45 8.97 -9.45 10.01
C ILE A 45 10.27 -9.23 9.23
N VAL A 46 10.23 -9.09 7.90
CA VAL A 46 11.44 -8.88 7.08
C VAL A 46 12.15 -7.57 7.42
N VAL A 47 11.41 -6.46 7.54
CA VAL A 47 11.98 -5.13 7.87
C VAL A 47 12.57 -5.08 9.28
N SER A 48 12.09 -5.90 10.21
CA SER A 48 12.64 -6.00 11.57
C SER A 48 13.80 -7.00 11.67
N LEU A 49 13.75 -8.09 10.90
CA LEU A 49 14.83 -9.09 10.85
C LEU A 49 16.08 -8.55 10.16
N PHE A 50 15.90 -7.70 9.15
CA PHE A 50 17.02 -7.08 8.45
C PHE A 50 17.96 -6.28 9.38
N PRO A 51 17.49 -5.31 10.19
CA PRO A 51 18.34 -4.61 11.15
C PRO A 51 18.79 -5.48 12.34
N LEU A 52 18.12 -6.59 12.65
CA LEU A 52 18.60 -7.56 13.65
C LEU A 52 19.72 -8.46 13.12
N GLY A 53 19.70 -8.78 11.82
CA GLY A 53 20.70 -9.62 11.14
C GLY A 53 21.91 -8.82 10.63
N VAL A 54 21.73 -7.54 10.31
CA VAL A 54 22.82 -6.63 9.93
C VAL A 54 23.39 -6.02 11.21
N SER A 55 24.70 -6.17 11.43
CA SER A 55 25.41 -5.59 12.58
C SER A 55 25.09 -4.08 12.71
N PRO A 56 24.87 -3.53 13.92
CA PRO A 56 24.31 -2.18 14.17
C PRO A 56 25.28 -1.02 13.86
N GLU A 57 26.12 -1.14 12.83
CA GLU A 57 26.92 -0.04 12.32
C GLU A 57 26.03 0.93 11.54
N MET A 58 25.69 2.06 12.18
CA MET A 58 24.87 3.13 11.59
C MET A 58 25.41 3.67 10.26
N ALA A 59 26.72 3.56 10.02
CA ALA A 59 27.36 3.96 8.77
C ALA A 59 26.89 3.10 7.58
N VAL A 60 26.71 1.79 7.79
CA VAL A 60 26.20 0.85 6.78
C VAL A 60 24.66 0.93 6.70
N LEU A 61 24.00 1.12 7.84
CA LEU A 61 22.54 1.18 7.93
C LEU A 61 21.94 2.33 7.10
N ARG A 62 22.57 3.52 7.07
CA ARG A 62 22.10 4.66 6.27
C ARG A 62 22.19 4.44 4.76
N GLY A 63 23.18 3.66 4.30
CA GLY A 63 23.32 3.35 2.88
C GLY A 63 22.32 2.30 2.40
N ILE A 64 22.00 1.32 3.26
CA ILE A 64 21.18 0.16 2.87
C ILE A 64 19.70 0.34 3.23
N ALA A 65 19.35 1.17 4.23
CA ALA A 65 17.98 1.42 4.69
C ALA A 65 16.94 1.65 3.58
N PRO A 66 17.15 2.55 2.59
CA PRO A 66 16.18 2.71 1.52
C PRO A 66 16.03 1.44 0.69
N GLY A 67 17.13 0.75 0.39
CA GLY A 67 17.13 -0.53 -0.35
C GLY A 67 16.32 -1.62 0.35
N VAL A 68 16.44 -1.74 1.67
CA VAL A 68 15.66 -2.72 2.47
C VAL A 68 14.16 -2.48 2.35
N ILE A 69 13.75 -1.20 2.42
CA ILE A 69 12.33 -0.83 2.32
C ILE A 69 11.78 -1.22 0.94
N TRP A 70 12.51 -0.95 -0.13
CA TRP A 70 12.11 -1.34 -1.49
C TRP A 70 12.07 -2.86 -1.67
N VAL A 71 13.05 -3.60 -1.16
CA VAL A 71 13.11 -5.07 -1.26
C VAL A 71 11.99 -5.73 -0.46
N ALA A 72 11.75 -5.27 0.77
CA ALA A 72 10.67 -5.79 1.60
C ALA A 72 9.30 -5.54 0.94
N ALA A 73 9.10 -4.37 0.32
CA ALA A 73 7.88 -4.06 -0.39
C ALA A 73 7.67 -4.98 -1.61
N LEU A 74 8.73 -5.22 -2.40
CA LEU A 74 8.70 -6.14 -3.54
C LEU A 74 8.46 -7.60 -3.14
N LEU A 75 9.07 -8.07 -2.04
CA LEU A 75 8.82 -9.41 -1.52
C LEU A 75 7.38 -9.56 -1.00
N ALA A 76 6.86 -8.53 -0.32
CA ALA A 76 5.49 -8.51 0.16
C ALA A 76 4.47 -8.50 -1.00
N THR A 77 4.72 -7.74 -2.07
CA THR A 77 3.86 -7.75 -3.27
C THR A 77 3.93 -9.08 -4.01
N MET A 78 5.11 -9.70 -4.11
CA MET A 78 5.29 -11.00 -4.74
C MET A 78 4.57 -12.12 -3.97
N LEU A 79 4.62 -12.09 -2.63
CA LEU A 79 3.86 -13.00 -1.77
C LEU A 79 2.34 -12.75 -1.89
N SER A 80 1.90 -11.50 -1.93
CA SER A 80 0.49 -11.14 -2.12
C SER A 80 -0.06 -11.63 -3.46
N LEU A 81 0.74 -11.56 -4.53
CA LEU A 81 0.38 -12.05 -5.86
C LEU A 81 0.23 -13.57 -5.89
N GLY A 82 1.18 -14.31 -5.29
CA GLY A 82 1.10 -15.77 -5.23
C GLY A 82 -0.16 -16.27 -4.51
N ARG A 83 -0.57 -15.56 -3.46
CA ARG A 83 -1.79 -15.86 -2.69
C ARG A 83 -3.07 -15.52 -3.48
N MET A 84 -3.04 -14.46 -4.28
CA MET A 84 -4.17 -14.06 -5.13
C MET A 84 -4.50 -15.10 -6.20
N PHE A 85 -3.51 -15.82 -6.73
CA PHE A 85 -3.70 -16.85 -7.75
C PHE A 85 -3.85 -18.28 -7.20
N ALA A 86 -3.51 -18.49 -5.93
CA ALA A 86 -3.68 -19.78 -5.26
C ALA A 86 -5.14 -20.01 -4.78
N ASP A 87 -5.94 -18.95 -4.70
CA ASP A 87 -7.36 -18.94 -4.33
C ASP A 87 -8.26 -18.39 -5.46
#